data_AF-T0RM52-F1
#
_entry.id   AF-T0RM52-F1
#
_cell.length_a   1.000
_cell.length_b   1.000
_cell.length_c   1.000
_cell.angle_alpha   90.00
_cell.angle_beta   90.00
_cell.angle_gamma   90.00
#
_symmetry.space_group_name_H-M   'P 1'
#
loop_
_entity.id
_entity.type
_entity.pdbx_description
1 polymer ?
#
loop_
_entity_poly.entity_id
_entity_poly.type
_entity_poly.pdbx_seq_one_letter_code
_entity_poly.pdbx_strand_id
1 'polypeptide(L)'
;MKKMILALLVMASSVSAALPQGSFILQKIQCSNGEDLKLGGKFMQYDVRFDISDAEIKMTAIAKSAKWAPFKLDCTQINLGKYSLIDDNKYEGFLAVDSVECNAKAWESILRKQLFGVEEQGVFTYSVNGDELRVFNEQTVTPYSCKKTGSYPIYIYKKN
;
A
#
# COMPACT_ATOMS: atom_id res chain seq x y z
N MET A 1 -61.14 13.77 -8.48
CA MET A 1 -60.35 12.77 -7.72
C MET A 1 -58.88 13.02 -7.98
N LYS A 2 -58.14 13.39 -6.93
CA LYS A 2 -56.76 13.88 -6.99
C LYS A 2 -55.79 12.74 -7.33
N LYS A 3 -54.93 13.00 -8.32
CA LYS A 3 -53.80 12.18 -8.75
C LYS A 3 -52.83 11.99 -7.58
N MET A 4 -52.67 10.76 -7.09
CA MET A 4 -51.53 10.39 -6.25
C MET A 4 -50.41 9.96 -7.19
N ILE A 5 -49.46 10.86 -7.42
CA ILE A 5 -48.19 10.56 -8.06
C ILE A 5 -47.35 9.85 -6.99
N LEU A 6 -47.14 8.54 -7.19
CA LEU A 6 -46.22 7.75 -6.42
C LEU A 6 -44.79 8.22 -6.77
N ALA A 7 -44.25 9.12 -5.96
CA ALA A 7 -42.85 9.50 -6.02
C ALA A 7 -42.03 8.28 -5.61
N LEU A 8 -41.54 7.55 -6.61
CA LEU A 8 -40.55 6.52 -6.45
C LEU A 8 -39.26 7.24 -5.99
N LEU A 9 -39.03 7.27 -4.67
CA LEU A 9 -37.72 7.56 -4.12
C LEU A 9 -36.78 6.45 -4.60
N VAL A 10 -36.14 6.69 -5.75
CA VAL A 10 -34.89 6.03 -6.10
C VAL A 10 -33.89 6.58 -5.09
N MET A 11 -33.80 5.93 -3.93
CA MET A 11 -32.61 6.04 -3.09
C MET A 11 -31.49 5.46 -3.95
N ALA A 12 -30.83 6.33 -4.71
CA ALA A 12 -29.49 6.06 -5.18
C ALA A 12 -28.65 5.91 -3.92
N SER A 13 -28.56 4.70 -3.39
CA SER A 13 -27.48 4.33 -2.51
C SER A 13 -26.22 4.61 -3.32
N SER A 14 -25.54 5.71 -3.03
CA SER A 14 -24.14 5.85 -3.34
C SER A 14 -23.49 4.62 -2.73
N VAL A 15 -23.24 3.62 -3.57
CA VAL A 15 -22.31 2.56 -3.25
C VAL A 15 -20.99 3.30 -3.18
N SER A 16 -20.69 3.85 -2.00
CA SER A 16 -19.36 4.34 -1.70
C SER A 16 -18.49 3.16 -1.99
N ALA A 17 -17.68 3.27 -3.05
CA ALA A 17 -16.81 2.18 -3.42
C ALA A 17 -15.98 1.91 -2.17
N ALA A 18 -16.15 0.72 -1.61
CA ALA A 18 -15.36 0.33 -0.46
C ALA A 18 -13.96 0.04 -0.97
N LEU A 19 -12.93 0.44 -0.22
CA LEU A 19 -11.58 -0.05 -0.43
C LEU A 19 -11.66 -1.58 -0.50
N PRO A 20 -11.21 -2.23 -1.59
CA PRO A 20 -11.53 -3.62 -1.82
C PRO A 20 -10.85 -4.50 -0.77
N GLN A 21 -11.63 -5.32 -0.08
CA GLN A 21 -11.10 -6.25 0.91
C GLN A 21 -10.37 -7.40 0.23
N GLY A 22 -9.36 -7.91 0.93
CA GLY A 22 -8.59 -9.07 0.49
C GLY A 22 -7.08 -8.86 0.59
N SER A 23 -6.35 -9.77 -0.05
CA SER A 23 -4.91 -9.79 -0.07
C SER A 23 -4.40 -9.40 -1.45
N PHE A 24 -3.44 -8.47 -1.49
CA PHE A 24 -2.87 -7.97 -2.72
C PHE A 24 -1.34 -8.04 -2.67
N ILE A 25 -0.71 -8.42 -3.78
CA ILE A 25 0.74 -8.48 -3.93
C ILE A 25 1.22 -7.25 -4.69
N LEU A 26 2.17 -6.51 -4.12
CA LEU A 26 2.78 -5.36 -4.75
C LEU A 26 3.50 -5.81 -6.02
N GLN A 27 3.07 -5.31 -7.18
CA GLN A 27 3.69 -5.59 -8.46
C GLN A 27 4.84 -4.63 -8.73
N LYS A 28 4.59 -3.34 -8.48
CA LYS A 28 5.57 -2.27 -8.66
C LYS A 28 5.20 -1.02 -7.89
N ILE A 29 6.19 -0.14 -7.74
CA ILE A 29 5.97 1.25 -7.34
C ILE A 29 6.38 2.11 -8.53
N GLN A 30 5.49 2.98 -8.97
CA GLN A 30 5.74 3.94 -10.05
C GLN A 30 5.69 5.34 -9.46
N CYS A 31 6.68 6.18 -9.73
CA CYS A 31 6.61 7.59 -9.39
C CYS A 31 5.58 8.29 -10.28
N SER A 32 4.96 9.37 -9.79
CA SER A 32 3.95 10.12 -10.56
C SER A 32 4.47 10.73 -11.88
N ASN A 33 5.78 10.82 -12.09
CA ASN A 33 6.42 11.17 -13.36
C ASN A 33 6.54 9.98 -14.37
N GLY A 34 6.08 8.79 -14.00
CA GLY A 34 6.12 7.58 -14.81
C GLY A 34 7.34 6.67 -14.60
N GLU A 35 8.33 7.08 -13.81
CA GLU A 35 9.52 6.27 -13.53
C GLU A 35 9.20 5.11 -12.59
N ASP A 36 9.54 3.87 -12.97
CA ASP A 36 9.34 2.71 -12.12
C ASP A 36 10.49 2.60 -11.09
N LEU A 37 10.12 2.44 -9.81
CA LEU A 37 11.06 2.17 -8.74
C LEU A 37 11.41 0.70 -8.67
N LYS A 38 12.71 0.42 -8.55
CA LYS A 38 13.20 -0.94 -8.33
C LYS A 38 12.90 -1.38 -6.90
N LEU A 39 12.03 -2.38 -6.76
CA LEU A 39 11.82 -3.09 -5.51
C LEU A 39 13.04 -3.97 -5.21
N GLY A 40 13.88 -3.52 -4.29
CA GLY A 40 15.08 -4.22 -3.88
C GLY A 40 16.34 -3.88 -4.68
N GLY A 41 17.38 -4.68 -4.49
CA GLY A 41 18.72 -4.41 -4.98
C GLY A 41 19.24 -5.53 -5.89
N LYS A 42 20.49 -5.40 -6.35
CA LYS A 42 21.15 -6.46 -7.13
C LYS A 42 21.08 -7.83 -6.40
N PHE A 43 21.19 -7.80 -5.07
CA PHE A 43 21.29 -9.01 -4.24
C PHE A 43 20.03 -9.30 -3.40
N MET A 44 18.97 -8.49 -3.51
CA MET A 44 17.82 -8.55 -2.62
C MET A 44 16.53 -8.44 -3.40
N GLN A 45 15.58 -9.32 -3.07
CA GLN A 45 14.23 -9.36 -3.62
C GLN A 45 13.25 -9.03 -2.51
N TYR A 46 12.24 -8.24 -2.84
CA TYR A 46 11.10 -7.97 -1.96
C TYR A 46 9.87 -8.70 -2.47
N ASP A 47 9.17 -9.35 -1.55
CA ASP A 47 7.78 -9.74 -1.70
C ASP A 47 6.98 -8.91 -0.70
N VAL A 48 6.00 -8.14 -1.19
CA VAL A 48 5.20 -7.25 -0.34
C VAL A 48 3.74 -7.59 -0.53
N ARG A 49 3.11 -7.98 0.57
CA ARG A 49 1.67 -8.25 0.65
C ARG A 49 0.98 -7.11 1.38
N PHE A 50 -0.16 -6.69 0.86
CA PHE A 50 -1.05 -5.71 1.44
C PHE A 50 -2.40 -6.37 1.67
N ASP A 51 -2.75 -6.56 2.94
CA ASP A 51 -3.99 -7.17 3.38
C ASP A 51 -4.93 -6.06 3.89
N ILE A 52 -6.15 -6.04 3.35
CA ILE A 52 -7.17 -5.03 3.66
C ILE A 52 -8.39 -5.78 4.25
N SER A 53 -8.76 -5.41 5.47
CA SER A 53 -9.95 -5.90 6.17
C SER A 53 -10.81 -4.73 6.66
N ASP A 54 -11.89 -5.01 7.38
CA ASP A 54 -12.77 -3.96 7.92
C ASP A 54 -11.98 -2.96 8.78
N ALA A 55 -11.82 -1.73 8.26
CA ALA A 55 -11.14 -0.60 8.90
C ALA A 55 -9.65 -0.81 9.27
N GLU A 56 -9.03 -1.90 8.82
CA GLU A 56 -7.64 -2.25 9.12
C GLU A 56 -6.87 -2.58 7.85
N ILE A 57 -5.61 -2.16 7.83
CA ILE A 57 -4.65 -2.50 6.78
C ILE A 57 -3.39 -3.08 7.39
N LYS A 58 -2.86 -4.11 6.75
CA LYS A 58 -1.61 -4.75 7.12
C LYS A 58 -0.71 -4.85 5.90
N MET A 59 0.54 -4.41 6.04
CA MET A 59 1.57 -4.67 5.05
C MET A 59 2.57 -5.66 5.64
N THR A 60 2.92 -6.69 4.85
CA THR A 60 4.01 -7.61 5.17
C THR A 60 5.04 -7.52 4.06
N ALA A 61 6.23 -7.02 4.37
CA ALA A 61 7.35 -6.94 3.44
C ALA A 61 8.40 -7.99 3.82
N ILE A 62 8.64 -8.93 2.90
CA ILE A 62 9.66 -9.97 3.04
C ILE A 62 10.82 -9.63 2.12
N ALA A 63 11.96 -9.28 2.72
CA ALA A 63 13.21 -9.08 2.01
C ALA A 63 14.04 -10.36 2.07
N LYS A 64 14.42 -10.90 0.91
CA LYS A 64 15.29 -12.09 0.81
C LYS A 64 16.49 -11.83 -0.07
N SER A 65 17.64 -12.39 0.30
CA SER A 65 18.80 -12.44 -0.58
C SER A 65 18.49 -13.31 -1.80
N ALA A 66 18.93 -12.87 -2.99
CA ALA A 66 18.89 -13.71 -4.17
C ALA A 66 19.69 -15.02 -3.95
N LYS A 67 19.28 -16.12 -4.58
CA LYS A 67 19.91 -17.45 -4.39
C LYS A 67 21.43 -17.47 -4.62
N TRP A 68 21.93 -16.60 -5.48
CA TRP A 68 23.35 -16.49 -5.85
C TRP A 68 24.12 -15.47 -5.00
N ALA A 69 23.46 -14.74 -4.09
CA ALA A 69 24.12 -13.75 -3.25
C ALA A 69 25.11 -14.42 -2.29
N PRO A 70 26.26 -13.78 -1.98
CA PRO A 70 27.29 -14.34 -1.09
C PRO A 70 26.91 -14.26 0.40
N PHE A 71 25.66 -13.90 0.72
CA PHE A 71 25.15 -13.75 2.07
C PHE A 71 23.68 -14.20 2.11
N LYS A 72 23.24 -14.65 3.29
CA LYS A 72 21.84 -14.95 3.56
C LYS A 72 21.18 -13.75 4.22
N LEU A 73 20.23 -13.15 3.53
CA LEU A 73 19.31 -12.16 4.06
C LEU A 73 17.91 -12.77 4.00
N ASP A 74 17.21 -12.75 5.13
CA ASP A 74 15.82 -13.16 5.23
C ASP A 74 15.21 -12.33 6.35
N CYS A 75 14.46 -11.31 5.97
CA CYS A 75 13.86 -10.34 6.87
C CYS A 75 12.38 -10.19 6.57
N THR A 76 11.59 -10.06 7.63
CA THR A 76 10.16 -9.74 7.56
C THR A 76 9.92 -8.46 8.33
N GLN A 77 9.28 -7.49 7.68
CA GLN A 77 8.72 -6.30 8.31
C GLN A 77 7.20 -6.38 8.23
N ILE A 78 6.53 -6.12 9.35
CA ILE A 78 5.07 -6.01 9.43
C ILE A 78 4.74 -4.57 9.79
N ASN A 79 3.84 -3.97 9.02
CA ASN A 79 3.21 -2.70 9.36
C ASN A 79 1.72 -2.91 9.56
N LEU A 80 1.15 -2.22 10.55
CA LEU A 80 -0.26 -2.24 10.88
C LEU A 80 -0.82 -0.83 10.87
N GLY A 81 -2.06 -0.71 10.43
CA GLY A 81 -2.71 0.58 10.24
C GLY A 81 -4.23 0.47 10.32
N LYS A 82 -4.87 1.61 10.55
CA LYS A 82 -6.31 1.76 10.43
C LYS A 82 -6.64 2.76 9.33
N TYR A 83 -7.83 2.62 8.77
CA TYR A 83 -8.32 3.56 7.77
C TYR A 83 -9.81 3.83 7.92
N SER A 84 -10.24 4.97 7.39
CA SER A 84 -11.63 5.35 7.21
C SER A 84 -11.84 5.92 5.82
N LEU A 85 -12.90 5.47 5.14
CA LEU A 85 -13.31 6.05 3.86
C LEU A 85 -13.81 7.47 4.09
N ILE A 86 -13.32 8.40 3.27
CA ILE A 86 -13.73 9.81 3.31
C ILE A 86 -14.36 10.28 2.00
N ASP A 87 -14.17 9.52 0.92
CA ASP A 87 -14.74 9.75 -0.41
C ASP A 87 -14.75 8.42 -1.20
N ASP A 88 -15.39 8.39 -2.36
CA ASP A 88 -15.52 7.20 -3.22
C ASP A 88 -14.16 6.62 -3.66
N ASN A 89 -13.13 7.45 -3.77
CA ASN A 89 -11.79 7.06 -4.16
C ASN A 89 -10.72 7.48 -3.16
N LYS A 90 -11.12 7.85 -1.92
CA LYS A 90 -10.20 8.31 -0.89
C LYS A 90 -10.46 7.67 0.46
N TYR A 91 -9.37 7.36 1.14
CA TYR A 91 -9.40 7.01 2.54
C TYR A 91 -8.39 7.85 3.31
N GLU A 92 -8.71 8.14 4.57
CA GLU A 92 -7.76 8.65 5.54
C GLU A 92 -7.24 7.48 6.37
N GLY A 93 -5.94 7.41 6.62
CA GLY A 93 -5.34 6.33 7.39
C GLY A 93 -3.85 6.51 7.62
N PHE A 94 -3.24 5.51 8.24
CA PHE A 94 -1.80 5.45 8.51
C PHE A 94 -1.31 4.00 8.42
N LEU A 95 0.00 3.80 8.34
CA LEU A 95 0.60 2.47 8.34
C LEU A 95 1.92 2.50 9.13
N ALA A 96 1.86 2.09 10.39
CA ALA A 96 2.98 2.15 11.33
C ALA A 96 3.70 0.80 11.39
N VAL A 97 5.00 0.82 11.70
CA VAL A 97 5.77 -0.42 11.92
C VAL A 97 5.30 -1.10 13.20
N ASP A 98 4.96 -2.38 13.08
CA ASP A 98 4.68 -3.26 14.21
C ASP A 98 5.94 -4.04 14.59
N SER A 99 6.53 -4.75 13.62
CA SER A 99 7.67 -5.63 13.87
C SER A 99 8.64 -5.69 12.69
N VAL A 100 9.91 -5.95 13.03
CA VAL A 100 10.99 -6.20 12.08
C VAL A 100 11.81 -7.35 12.64
N GLU A 101 11.86 -8.47 11.90
CA GLU A 101 12.61 -9.66 12.29
C GLU A 101 13.49 -10.11 11.13
N CYS A 102 14.72 -10.52 11.43
CA CYS A 102 15.65 -11.02 10.43
C CYS A 102 16.39 -12.25 10.93
N ASN A 103 16.92 -13.03 10.01
CA ASN A 103 17.82 -14.15 10.29
C ASN A 103 19.13 -13.74 10.98
N ALA A 104 19.50 -12.44 10.97
CA ALA A 104 20.65 -11.91 11.67
C ALA A 104 20.38 -10.50 12.21
N LYS A 105 20.90 -10.19 13.41
CA LYS A 105 20.71 -8.89 14.08
C LYS A 105 21.31 -7.70 13.32
N ALA A 106 22.40 -7.92 12.57
CA ALA A 106 22.98 -6.89 11.71
C ALA A 106 21.98 -6.43 10.63
N TRP A 107 21.27 -7.38 9.99
CA TRP A 107 20.24 -7.06 9.01
C TRP A 107 19.03 -6.38 9.64
N GLU A 108 18.61 -6.85 10.82
CA GLU A 108 17.51 -6.22 11.57
C GLU A 108 17.82 -4.76 11.88
N SER A 109 19.04 -4.47 12.33
CA SER A 109 19.47 -3.09 12.61
C SER A 109 19.52 -2.20 11.36
N ILE A 110 19.91 -2.76 10.20
CA ILE A 110 19.91 -2.05 8.93
C ILE A 110 18.47 -1.76 8.47
N LEU A 111 17.59 -2.78 8.49
CA LEU A 111 16.23 -2.65 8.03
C LEU A 111 15.41 -1.70 8.91
N ARG A 112 15.64 -1.68 10.23
CA ARG A 112 15.03 -0.69 11.15
C ARG A 112 15.41 0.76 10.82
N LYS A 113 16.52 1.00 10.11
CA LYS A 113 16.91 2.33 9.62
C LYS A 113 16.37 2.62 8.22
N GLN A 114 15.91 1.59 7.52
CA GLN A 114 15.41 1.64 6.15
C GLN A 114 14.05 0.92 6.09
N LEU A 115 13.11 1.41 6.88
CA LEU A 115 11.77 0.86 6.96
C LEU A 115 11.04 1.05 5.64
N PHE A 116 10.32 0.02 5.21
CA PHE A 116 9.55 0.04 3.97
C PHE A 116 8.06 0.35 4.23
N GLY A 117 7.44 1.17 3.37
CA GLY A 117 5.98 1.38 3.37
C GLY A 117 5.41 1.87 4.70
N VAL A 118 6.18 2.68 5.43
CA VAL A 118 5.70 3.35 6.64
C VAL A 118 5.08 4.66 6.21
N GLU A 119 3.83 4.85 6.60
CA GLU A 119 3.07 6.04 6.23
C GLU A 119 2.51 6.67 7.50
N GLU A 120 2.75 7.97 7.66
CA GLU A 120 2.08 8.77 8.68
C GLU A 120 0.59 8.93 8.35
N GLN A 121 -0.16 9.47 9.31
CA GLN A 121 -1.57 9.79 9.11
C GLN A 121 -1.72 10.72 7.89
N GLY A 122 -2.52 10.31 6.91
CA GLY A 122 -2.71 11.05 5.68
C GLY A 122 -3.89 10.57 4.84
N VAL A 123 -4.15 11.30 3.76
CA VAL A 123 -5.23 11.00 2.81
C VAL A 123 -4.64 10.32 1.59
N PHE A 124 -5.13 9.12 1.30
CA PHE A 124 -4.73 8.30 0.18
C PHE A 124 -5.84 8.29 -0.86
N THR A 125 -5.45 8.45 -2.12
CA THR A 125 -6.31 8.18 -3.26
C THR A 125 -6.06 6.76 -3.74
N TYR A 126 -7.12 6.07 -4.14
CA TYR A 126 -7.02 4.73 -4.68
C TYR A 126 -7.90 4.55 -5.91
N SER A 127 -7.58 3.56 -6.72
CA SER A 127 -8.43 3.12 -7.83
C SER A 127 -8.33 1.62 -8.04
N VAL A 128 -9.42 1.03 -8.52
CA VAL A 128 -9.52 -0.41 -8.79
C VAL A 128 -9.83 -0.61 -10.26
N ASN A 129 -9.03 -1.43 -10.94
CA ASN A 129 -9.28 -1.83 -12.32
C ASN A 129 -9.11 -3.35 -12.46
N GLY A 130 -10.22 -4.08 -12.47
CA GLY A 130 -10.21 -5.54 -12.38
C GLY A 130 -9.55 -5.99 -11.08
N ASP A 131 -8.45 -6.75 -11.20
CA ASP A 131 -7.67 -7.25 -10.06
C ASP A 131 -6.54 -6.30 -9.63
N GLU A 132 -6.39 -5.14 -10.29
CA GLU A 132 -5.37 -4.16 -9.95
C GLU A 132 -5.91 -3.12 -8.96
N LEU A 133 -5.18 -2.92 -7.86
CA LEU A 133 -5.41 -1.85 -6.90
C LEU A 133 -4.25 -0.87 -6.97
N ARG A 134 -4.54 0.41 -7.20
CA ARG A 134 -3.58 1.50 -7.12
C ARG A 134 -3.83 2.32 -5.87
N VAL A 135 -2.78 2.68 -5.15
CA VAL A 135 -2.85 3.52 -3.95
C VAL A 135 -1.72 4.54 -4.00
N PHE A 136 -2.03 5.80 -3.68
CA PHE A 136 -1.03 6.85 -3.56
C PHE A 136 -1.48 7.95 -2.60
N ASN A 137 -0.51 8.68 -2.06
CA ASN A 137 -0.73 9.94 -1.36
C ASN A 137 0.31 10.93 -1.87
N GLU A 138 -0.15 12.09 -2.35
CA GLU A 138 0.73 13.10 -2.97
C GLU A 138 1.68 13.74 -1.96
N GLN A 139 1.33 13.67 -0.67
CA GLN A 139 2.12 14.17 0.44
C GLN A 139 3.12 13.12 0.98
N THR A 140 3.07 11.87 0.48
CA THR A 140 4.01 10.84 0.90
C THR A 140 5.43 11.21 0.49
N VAL A 141 6.25 11.56 1.48
CA VAL A 141 7.68 11.83 1.30
C VAL A 141 8.47 10.61 1.72
N THR A 142 8.65 9.65 0.81
CA THR A 142 9.54 8.53 1.09
C THR A 142 11.00 8.90 0.83
N PRO A 143 11.96 8.42 1.64
CA PRO A 143 13.37 8.45 1.28
C PRO A 143 13.67 7.60 0.03
N TYR A 144 12.71 6.77 -0.38
CA TYR A 144 12.77 5.90 -1.55
C TYR A 144 12.32 6.64 -2.81
N SER A 145 13.31 7.26 -3.44
CA SER A 145 13.46 7.51 -4.88
C SER A 145 12.50 8.47 -5.63
N CYS A 146 11.23 8.69 -5.26
CA CYS A 146 10.40 9.69 -5.98
C CYS A 146 10.67 11.14 -5.54
N LYS A 147 11.20 11.34 -4.33
CA LYS A 147 11.44 12.68 -3.75
C LYS A 147 12.39 13.55 -4.58
N LYS A 148 13.40 12.96 -5.25
CA LYS A 148 14.42 13.73 -5.99
C LYS A 148 13.82 14.59 -7.11
N THR A 149 12.69 14.15 -7.68
CA THR A 149 12.00 14.83 -8.78
C THR A 149 10.75 15.57 -8.30
N GLY A 150 10.51 15.64 -6.99
CA GLY A 150 9.25 16.18 -6.44
C GLY A 150 8.02 15.33 -6.77
N SER A 151 8.22 14.09 -7.24
CA SER A 151 7.15 13.13 -7.53
C SER A 151 6.79 12.32 -6.27
N TYR A 152 5.64 11.69 -6.27
CA TYR A 152 5.17 10.81 -5.19
C TYR A 152 5.04 9.36 -5.66
N PRO A 153 5.15 8.36 -4.76
CA PRO A 153 5.00 6.96 -5.12
C PRO A 153 3.53 6.60 -5.37
N ILE A 154 3.30 5.80 -6.41
CA ILE A 154 2.05 5.12 -6.71
C ILE A 154 2.31 3.63 -6.56
N TYR A 155 1.71 3.04 -5.53
CA TYR A 155 1.81 1.61 -5.25
C TYR A 155 0.77 0.87 -6.09
N ILE A 156 1.22 -0.11 -6.88
CA ILE A 156 0.37 -0.88 -7.77
C ILE A 156 0.40 -2.33 -7.30
N TYR A 157 -0.75 -2.81 -6.84
CA TYR A 157 -0.94 -4.15 -6.33
C TYR A 157 -1.84 -4.97 -7.25
N LYS A 158 -1.67 -6.28 -7.21
CA LYS A 158 -2.55 -7.25 -7.87
C LYS A 158 -3.19 -8.15 -6.83
N LYS A 159 -4.49 -8.41 -6.97
CA LYS A 159 -5.22 -9.34 -6.11
C LYS A 159 -4.58 -10.74 -6.19
N ASN A 160 -4.34 -11.32 -5.02
CA ASN A 160 -3.80 -12.68 -4.86
C ASN A 160 -4.91 -13.73 -4.87
#